data_AF-A0A150PGY1-F1
#
_entry.id   AF-A0A150PGY1-F1
#
_cell.length_a   1.000
_cell.length_b   1.000
_cell.length_c   1.000
_cell.angle_alpha   90.00
_cell.angle_beta   90.00
_cell.angle_gamma   90.00
#
_symmetry.space_group_name_H-M   'P 1'
#
loop_
_entity.id
_entity.type
_entity.pdbx_description
1 polymer ?
#
loop_
_entity_poly.entity_id
_entity_poly.type
_entity_poly.pdbx_seq_one_letter_code
_entity_poly.pdbx_strand_id
1 'polypeptide(L)'
;MADTLICSIELSKTGGVTLTVKNEAGNITQTLVADGTRIKITVAGEDSTSTLTQDAVSFVTEVKGPDATSTVTQKQDKLAIQCKTFTVDAETVSVKSSGDSTHEAEGKMTVTSTGDMALSSSAKLTASSTADMTLDSSAKLTASALGDAKLSGANTTVEATSKLTAKGGIDAALSAGKVDISGTMTVDVAAPMTTVGKDLTTVRGQLVKVEGSLVKLG
;
A
#
# COMPACT_ATOMS: atom_id res chain seq x y z
N MET A 1 10.46 19.46 -54.05
CA MET A 1 10.19 18.13 -54.62
C MET A 1 9.86 17.21 -53.45
N ALA A 2 8.86 16.36 -53.56
CA ALA A 2 8.57 15.41 -52.49
C ALA A 2 9.69 14.36 -52.44
N ASP A 3 10.33 14.19 -51.29
CA ASP A 3 11.33 13.13 -51.11
C ASP A 3 10.66 11.78 -51.37
N THR A 4 11.27 10.99 -52.26
CA THR A 4 10.70 9.71 -52.70
C THR A 4 11.15 8.60 -51.75
N LEU A 5 10.23 7.74 -51.34
CA LEU A 5 10.54 6.57 -50.53
C LEU A 5 11.15 5.46 -51.40
N ILE A 6 12.18 4.79 -50.89
CA ILE A 6 12.77 3.62 -51.56
C ILE A 6 12.15 2.35 -50.98
N CYS A 7 11.38 1.64 -51.79
CA CYS A 7 10.65 0.44 -51.39
C CYS A 7 11.23 -0.81 -52.08
N SER A 8 11.39 -1.91 -51.34
CA SER A 8 11.81 -3.21 -51.89
C SER A 8 11.05 -4.38 -51.26
N ILE A 9 10.79 -5.41 -52.06
CA ILE A 9 10.23 -6.69 -51.60
C ILE A 9 11.22 -7.79 -51.97
N GLU A 10 11.60 -8.60 -50.98
CA GLU A 10 12.43 -9.79 -51.14
C GLU A 10 11.60 -11.04 -50.79
N LEU A 11 11.70 -12.06 -51.65
CA LEU A 11 11.05 -13.36 -51.49
C LEU A 11 12.13 -14.44 -51.39
N SER A 12 12.28 -15.04 -50.22
CA SER A 12 13.28 -16.06 -49.91
C SER A 12 12.63 -17.34 -49.39
N LYS A 13 13.09 -18.50 -49.87
CA LYS A 13 12.61 -19.80 -49.35
C LYS A 13 13.08 -20.09 -47.93
N THR A 14 14.17 -19.44 -47.49
CA THR A 14 14.75 -19.63 -46.16
C THR A 14 14.42 -18.49 -45.21
N GLY A 15 14.40 -17.25 -45.71
CA GLY A 15 14.08 -16.05 -44.92
C GLY A 15 12.63 -15.58 -45.01
N GLY A 16 11.80 -16.25 -45.82
CA GLY A 16 10.42 -15.86 -46.07
C GLY A 16 10.29 -14.56 -46.87
N VAL A 17 9.34 -13.70 -46.50
CA VAL A 17 9.04 -12.45 -47.21
C VAL A 17 9.57 -11.26 -46.41
N THR A 18 10.33 -10.37 -47.04
CA THR A 18 10.78 -9.11 -46.46
C THR A 18 10.29 -7.93 -47.29
N LEU A 19 9.62 -6.96 -46.66
CA LEU A 19 9.30 -5.65 -47.22
C LEU A 19 10.16 -4.61 -46.51
N THR A 20 10.85 -3.75 -47.27
CA THR A 20 11.64 -2.64 -46.73
C THR A 20 11.19 -1.33 -47.36
N VAL A 21 11.05 -0.30 -46.53
CA VAL A 21 10.79 1.08 -46.96
C VAL A 21 11.81 2.00 -46.30
N LYS A 22 12.64 2.68 -47.09
CA LYS A 22 13.64 3.64 -46.61
C LYS A 22 13.20 5.07 -46.90
N ASN A 23 13.26 5.91 -45.88
CA ASN A 23 13.19 7.36 -45.98
C ASN A 23 14.58 7.91 -45.65
N GLU A 24 15.37 8.20 -46.68
CA GLU A 24 16.75 8.67 -46.52
C GLU A 24 16.80 10.05 -45.85
N ALA A 25 15.91 10.97 -46.23
CA ALA A 25 15.87 12.32 -45.66
C ALA A 25 15.58 12.32 -44.15
N GLY A 26 14.81 11.34 -43.67
CA GLY A 26 14.46 11.20 -42.26
C GLY A 26 15.39 10.28 -41.46
N ASN A 27 16.38 9.62 -42.08
CA ASN A 27 17.15 8.54 -41.47
C ASN A 27 16.25 7.41 -40.91
N ILE A 28 15.16 7.05 -41.60
CA ILE A 28 14.21 6.03 -41.15
C ILE A 28 14.21 4.83 -42.10
N THR A 29 14.35 3.63 -41.54
CA THR A 29 14.12 2.36 -42.24
C THR A 29 13.00 1.59 -41.58
N GLN A 30 11.99 1.22 -42.37
CA GLN A 30 10.90 0.35 -41.96
C GLN A 30 11.09 -1.02 -42.59
N THR A 31 10.85 -2.09 -41.84
CA THR A 31 10.98 -3.46 -42.33
C THR A 31 9.87 -4.33 -41.77
N LEU A 32 9.22 -5.12 -42.63
CA LEU A 32 8.34 -6.22 -42.24
C LEU A 32 8.97 -7.52 -42.74
N VAL A 33 9.17 -8.48 -41.84
CA VAL A 33 9.68 -9.82 -42.15
C VAL A 33 8.64 -10.85 -41.71
N ALA A 34 8.29 -11.77 -42.60
CA ALA A 34 7.49 -12.96 -42.31
C ALA A 34 8.29 -14.20 -42.74
N ASP A 35 8.94 -14.87 -41.80
CA ASP A 35 9.95 -15.92 -42.06
C ASP A 35 9.41 -17.37 -42.00
N GLY A 36 8.10 -17.52 -41.85
CA GLY A 36 7.42 -18.82 -41.69
C GLY A 36 7.26 -19.26 -40.23
N THR A 37 7.95 -18.62 -39.28
CA THR A 37 7.81 -18.90 -37.84
C THR A 37 7.47 -17.66 -37.02
N ARG A 38 7.83 -16.48 -37.54
CA ARG A 38 7.69 -15.19 -36.88
C ARG A 38 7.28 -14.13 -37.90
N ILE A 39 6.49 -13.18 -37.41
CA ILE A 39 6.27 -11.89 -38.08
C ILE A 39 6.98 -10.82 -37.24
N LYS A 40 7.84 -10.03 -37.86
CA LYS A 40 8.53 -8.91 -37.21
C LYS A 40 8.36 -7.63 -38.03
N ILE A 41 7.84 -6.59 -37.38
CA ILE A 41 7.79 -5.23 -37.91
C ILE A 41 8.83 -4.41 -37.14
N THR A 42 9.68 -3.68 -37.85
CA THR A 42 10.72 -2.83 -37.27
C THR A 42 10.65 -1.44 -37.90
N VAL A 43 10.73 -0.41 -37.07
CA VAL A 43 10.97 0.97 -37.51
C VAL A 43 12.24 1.43 -36.80
N ALA A 44 13.32 1.58 -37.56
CA ALA A 44 14.59 2.09 -37.07
C ALA A 44 14.76 3.54 -37.51
N GLY A 45 14.89 4.45 -36.55
CA GLY A 45 15.38 5.81 -36.76
C GLY A 45 16.86 5.91 -36.42
N GLU A 46 17.35 7.14 -36.27
CA GLU A 46 18.77 7.43 -35.99
C GLU A 46 19.24 6.82 -34.64
N ASP A 47 18.54 7.13 -33.55
CA ASP A 47 18.92 6.70 -32.19
C ASP A 47 17.88 5.80 -31.50
N SER A 48 16.80 5.44 -32.22
CA SER A 48 15.69 4.70 -31.64
C SER A 48 15.16 3.65 -32.58
N THR A 49 14.55 2.62 -32.01
CA THR A 49 13.93 1.54 -32.78
C THR A 49 12.68 1.08 -32.06
N SER A 50 11.59 0.91 -32.81
CA SER A 50 10.42 0.18 -32.33
C SER A 50 10.27 -1.14 -33.08
N THR A 51 9.83 -2.17 -32.36
CA THR A 51 9.53 -3.46 -32.96
C THR A 51 8.21 -4.02 -32.46
N LEU A 52 7.50 -4.70 -33.37
CA LEU A 52 6.42 -5.62 -33.06
C LEU A 52 6.86 -7.00 -33.52
N THR A 53 6.90 -7.97 -32.61
CA THR A 53 7.25 -9.35 -32.92
C THR A 53 6.12 -10.26 -32.49
N GLN A 54 5.67 -11.11 -33.41
CA GLN A 54 4.72 -12.18 -33.15
C GLN A 54 5.36 -13.51 -33.54
N ASP A 55 5.28 -14.49 -32.65
CA ASP A 55 5.53 -15.89 -32.96
C ASP A 55 4.37 -16.77 -32.47
N ALA A 56 4.52 -18.09 -32.53
CA ALA A 56 3.46 -19.03 -32.16
C ALA A 56 3.04 -18.95 -30.69
N VAL A 57 3.87 -18.38 -29.80
CA VAL A 57 3.65 -18.42 -28.35
C VAL A 57 3.63 -17.04 -27.69
N SER A 58 3.93 -15.98 -28.44
CA SER A 58 4.07 -14.64 -27.87
C SER A 58 3.80 -13.50 -28.83
N PHE A 59 3.39 -12.38 -28.22
CA PHE A 59 3.41 -11.05 -28.82
C PHE A 59 4.34 -10.17 -27.99
N VAL A 60 5.26 -9.48 -28.67
CA VAL A 60 6.23 -8.58 -28.02
C VAL A 60 6.22 -7.24 -28.75
N THR A 61 5.97 -6.18 -28.00
CA THR A 61 6.18 -4.80 -28.44
C THR A 61 7.38 -4.25 -27.69
N GLU A 62 8.36 -3.70 -28.41
CA GLU A 62 9.56 -3.10 -27.84
C GLU A 62 9.76 -1.70 -28.42
N VAL A 63 10.09 -0.73 -27.56
CA VAL A 63 10.57 0.59 -27.98
C VAL A 63 11.89 0.85 -27.27
N LYS A 64 12.96 0.95 -28.05
CA LYS A 64 14.32 1.20 -27.58
C LYS A 64 14.73 2.62 -27.97
N GLY A 65 15.11 3.41 -26.99
CA GLY A 65 15.81 4.68 -27.16
C GLY A 65 17.24 4.60 -26.63
N PRO A 66 17.97 5.73 -26.60
CA PRO A 66 19.36 5.78 -26.15
C PRO A 66 19.52 5.37 -24.67
N ASP A 67 18.57 5.76 -23.81
CA ASP A 67 18.72 5.60 -22.36
C ASP A 67 17.83 4.51 -21.75
N ALA A 68 16.89 3.95 -22.52
CA ALA A 68 15.86 3.08 -21.98
C ALA A 68 15.22 2.19 -23.05
N THR A 69 14.64 1.09 -22.58
CA THR A 69 13.73 0.25 -23.36
C THR A 69 12.44 0.09 -22.60
N SER A 70 11.30 0.19 -23.30
CA SER A 70 10.02 -0.29 -22.80
C SER A 70 9.59 -1.54 -23.57
N THR A 71 9.03 -2.51 -22.86
CA THR A 71 8.56 -3.76 -23.46
C THR A 71 7.18 -4.12 -22.93
N VAL A 72 6.31 -4.61 -23.81
CA VAL A 72 5.10 -5.35 -23.45
C VAL A 72 5.26 -6.75 -24.02
N THR A 73 5.26 -7.77 -23.16
CA THR A 73 5.35 -9.19 -23.55
C THR A 73 4.11 -9.92 -23.10
N GLN A 74 3.37 -10.48 -24.06
CA GLN A 74 2.22 -11.33 -23.82
C GLN A 74 2.54 -12.76 -24.24
N LYS A 75 2.24 -13.71 -23.36
CA LYS A 75 2.25 -15.16 -23.60
C LYS A 75 0.88 -15.73 -23.21
N GLN A 76 0.69 -17.02 -23.43
CA GLN A 76 -0.56 -17.72 -23.09
C GLN A 76 -0.99 -17.56 -21.62
N ASP A 77 -0.04 -17.41 -20.70
CA ASP A 77 -0.21 -17.46 -19.24
C ASP A 77 0.33 -16.21 -18.53
N LYS A 78 0.82 -15.22 -19.28
CA LYS A 78 1.54 -14.08 -18.72
C LYS A 78 1.38 -12.83 -19.57
N LEU A 79 1.17 -11.70 -18.90
CA LEU A 79 1.39 -10.38 -19.46
C LEU A 79 2.44 -9.67 -18.59
N ALA A 80 3.51 -9.17 -19.20
CA ALA A 80 4.55 -8.40 -18.52
C ALA A 80 4.80 -7.07 -19.22
N ILE A 81 4.90 -6.01 -18.42
CA ILE A 81 5.21 -4.66 -18.85
C ILE A 81 6.49 -4.25 -18.11
N GLN A 82 7.51 -3.84 -18.86
CA GLN A 82 8.76 -3.30 -18.31
C GLN A 82 8.96 -1.92 -18.89
N CYS A 83 9.15 -0.91 -18.04
CA CYS A 83 9.34 0.48 -18.43
C CYS A 83 9.89 1.30 -17.26
N LYS A 84 10.37 2.51 -17.53
CA LYS A 84 10.79 3.46 -16.48
C LYS A 84 9.60 4.09 -15.74
N THR A 85 8.54 4.41 -16.47
CA THR A 85 7.33 5.06 -15.94
C THR A 85 6.10 4.42 -16.57
N PHE A 86 5.12 4.05 -15.74
CA PHE A 86 3.82 3.54 -16.15
C PHE A 86 2.71 4.43 -15.55
N THR A 87 1.92 5.06 -16.41
CA THR A 87 0.81 5.94 -16.00
C THR A 87 -0.50 5.40 -16.57
N VAL A 88 -1.53 5.37 -15.72
CA VAL A 88 -2.90 5.04 -16.12
C VAL A 88 -3.78 6.22 -15.75
N ASP A 89 -4.23 6.96 -16.76
CA ASP A 89 -5.19 8.06 -16.63
C ASP A 89 -6.53 7.58 -17.19
N ALA A 90 -7.47 7.27 -16.31
CA ALA A 90 -8.75 6.66 -16.65
C ALA A 90 -9.83 7.06 -15.64
N GLU A 91 -11.08 7.15 -16.10
CA GLU A 91 -12.24 7.39 -15.23
C GLU A 91 -12.42 6.27 -14.21
N THR A 92 -12.14 5.02 -14.59
CA THR A 92 -12.23 3.86 -13.70
C THR A 92 -11.15 2.85 -14.04
N VAL A 93 -10.48 2.34 -13.00
CA VAL A 93 -9.54 1.23 -13.08
C VAL A 93 -10.04 0.12 -12.16
N SER A 94 -10.19 -1.09 -12.69
CA SER A 94 -10.58 -2.28 -11.91
C SER A 94 -9.49 -3.35 -12.02
N VAL A 95 -8.97 -3.80 -10.89
CA VAL A 95 -7.98 -4.86 -10.79
C VAL A 95 -8.56 -5.99 -9.96
N LYS A 96 -8.79 -7.15 -10.58
CA LYS A 96 -9.37 -8.32 -9.92
C LYS A 96 -8.50 -9.55 -10.19
N SER A 97 -8.10 -10.23 -9.12
CA SER A 97 -7.38 -11.51 -9.17
C SER A 97 -8.18 -12.57 -8.42
N SER A 98 -8.14 -13.82 -8.88
CA SER A 98 -8.67 -14.98 -8.16
C SER A 98 -7.63 -15.62 -7.24
N GLY A 99 -6.35 -15.35 -7.47
CA GLY A 99 -5.25 -15.71 -6.60
C GLY A 99 -4.70 -14.50 -5.87
N ASP A 100 -3.49 -14.64 -5.35
CA ASP A 100 -2.81 -13.57 -4.63
C ASP A 100 -2.48 -12.38 -5.53
N SER A 101 -2.54 -11.17 -4.96
CA SER A 101 -2.05 -9.94 -5.57
C SER A 101 -0.98 -9.35 -4.66
N THR A 102 0.18 -8.99 -5.23
CA THR A 102 1.29 -8.35 -4.51
C THR A 102 1.56 -6.97 -5.10
N HIS A 103 1.77 -5.99 -4.22
CA HIS A 103 2.17 -4.63 -4.57
C HIS A 103 3.42 -4.29 -3.79
N GLU A 104 4.53 -4.09 -4.50
CA GLU A 104 5.85 -3.85 -3.91
C GLU A 104 6.49 -2.62 -4.53
N ALA A 105 7.12 -1.79 -3.69
CA ALA A 105 7.92 -0.66 -4.10
C ALA A 105 9.21 -0.65 -3.29
N GLU A 106 10.36 -0.64 -3.96
CA GLU A 106 11.67 -0.46 -3.31
C GLU A 106 11.84 0.96 -2.75
N GLY A 107 11.12 1.92 -3.37
CA GLY A 107 11.01 3.30 -2.89
C GLY A 107 9.73 3.55 -2.10
N LYS A 108 9.18 4.76 -2.23
CA LYS A 108 7.94 5.16 -1.55
C LYS A 108 6.72 4.67 -2.33
N MET A 109 5.83 3.91 -1.68
CA MET A 109 4.46 3.70 -2.15
C MET A 109 3.53 4.75 -1.54
N THR A 110 2.80 5.50 -2.38
CA THR A 110 1.79 6.47 -1.95
C THR A 110 0.43 6.07 -2.51
N VAL A 111 -0.58 5.98 -1.64
CA VAL A 111 -1.98 5.71 -2.03
C VAL A 111 -2.82 6.89 -1.55
N THR A 112 -3.42 7.63 -2.47
CA THR A 112 -4.19 8.84 -2.17
C THR A 112 -5.59 8.71 -2.76
N SER A 113 -6.60 9.08 -1.98
CA SER A 113 -7.98 9.25 -2.43
C SER A 113 -8.49 10.61 -1.97
N THR A 114 -9.22 11.31 -2.83
CA THR A 114 -9.93 12.56 -2.47
C THR A 114 -11.33 12.29 -1.95
N GLY A 115 -11.90 11.11 -2.25
CA GLY A 115 -13.12 10.59 -1.65
C GLY A 115 -12.83 9.49 -0.65
N ASP A 116 -13.87 8.73 -0.28
CA ASP A 116 -13.75 7.63 0.68
C ASP A 116 -12.78 6.55 0.20
N MET A 117 -11.93 6.08 1.11
CA MET A 117 -11.06 4.93 0.90
C MET A 117 -11.55 3.78 1.78
N ALA A 118 -11.84 2.63 1.18
CA ALA A 118 -12.21 1.42 1.89
C ALA A 118 -11.12 0.35 1.75
N LEU A 119 -10.67 -0.19 2.88
CA LEU A 119 -9.77 -1.34 2.94
C LEU A 119 -10.44 -2.42 3.79
N SER A 120 -10.74 -3.55 3.19
CA SER A 120 -11.46 -4.65 3.85
C SER A 120 -10.80 -5.98 3.59
N SER A 121 -10.84 -6.85 4.60
CA SER A 121 -10.46 -8.26 4.52
C SER A 121 -11.53 -9.07 5.23
N SER A 122 -12.01 -10.14 4.60
CA SER A 122 -12.97 -11.06 5.21
C SER A 122 -12.34 -12.01 6.23
N ALA A 123 -11.00 -12.06 6.27
CA ALA A 123 -10.23 -12.87 7.19
C ALA A 123 -9.33 -11.98 8.06
N LYS A 124 -8.02 -11.95 7.78
CA LYS A 124 -7.04 -11.18 8.52
C LYS A 124 -6.60 -9.95 7.71
N LEU A 125 -6.51 -8.80 8.37
CA LEU A 125 -5.77 -7.64 7.90
C LEU A 125 -4.54 -7.46 8.80
N THR A 126 -3.34 -7.40 8.22
CA THR A 126 -2.10 -7.16 8.96
C THR A 126 -1.46 -5.88 8.43
N ALA A 127 -1.13 -4.95 9.32
CA ALA A 127 -0.37 -3.74 9.00
C ALA A 127 0.84 -3.68 9.93
N SER A 128 2.03 -3.44 9.37
CA SER A 128 3.29 -3.40 10.11
C SER A 128 4.22 -2.35 9.52
N SER A 129 4.96 -1.66 10.40
CA SER A 129 6.06 -0.76 10.06
C SER A 129 7.26 -1.14 10.92
N THR A 130 8.47 -1.07 10.37
CA THR A 130 9.71 -1.28 11.14
C THR A 130 10.18 0.00 11.84
N ALA A 131 9.66 1.14 11.41
CA ALA A 131 9.86 2.45 12.03
C ALA A 131 8.51 2.94 12.56
N ASP A 132 8.19 4.21 12.32
CA ASP A 132 6.95 4.80 12.81
C ASP A 132 5.74 4.36 11.98
N MET A 133 4.59 4.30 12.66
CA MET A 133 3.27 4.18 12.05
C MET A 133 2.39 5.31 12.61
N THR A 134 1.85 6.14 11.74
CA THR A 134 1.01 7.29 12.12
C THR A 134 -0.39 7.12 11.54
N LEU A 135 -1.40 7.22 12.39
CA LEU A 135 -2.81 7.31 12.00
C LEU A 135 -3.35 8.66 12.50
N ASP A 136 -3.62 9.56 11.57
CA ASP A 136 -4.15 10.90 11.86
C ASP A 136 -5.58 11.02 11.32
N SER A 137 -6.47 11.60 12.12
CA SER A 137 -7.82 11.97 11.71
C SER A 137 -8.17 13.32 12.32
N SER A 138 -8.54 14.28 11.48
CA SER A 138 -9.00 15.60 11.90
C SER A 138 -10.41 15.60 12.50
N ALA A 139 -11.15 14.50 12.33
CA ALA A 139 -12.52 14.37 12.83
C ALA A 139 -12.59 13.28 13.92
N LYS A 140 -12.77 12.02 13.54
CA LYS A 140 -12.98 10.91 14.47
C LYS A 140 -12.20 9.69 14.03
N LEU A 141 -11.36 9.18 14.92
CA LEU A 141 -10.85 7.82 14.84
C LEU A 141 -11.75 6.87 15.64
N THR A 142 -12.28 5.83 14.99
CA THR A 142 -13.03 4.76 15.66
C THR A 142 -12.30 3.45 15.48
N ALA A 143 -11.89 2.81 16.59
CA ALA A 143 -11.32 1.47 16.60
C ALA A 143 -12.19 0.57 17.48
N SER A 144 -12.70 -0.52 16.91
CA SER A 144 -13.56 -1.48 17.60
C SER A 144 -13.09 -2.90 17.34
N ALA A 145 -13.20 -3.74 18.38
CA ALA A 145 -12.95 -5.17 18.31
C ALA A 145 -14.10 -5.89 19.02
N LEU A 146 -14.58 -7.01 18.44
CA LEU A 146 -15.56 -7.87 19.10
C LEU A 146 -14.90 -8.79 20.14
N GLY A 147 -13.69 -9.26 19.84
CA GLY A 147 -12.82 -9.95 20.79
C GLY A 147 -11.84 -8.99 21.44
N ASP A 148 -10.61 -9.45 21.64
CA ASP A 148 -9.57 -8.66 22.30
C ASP A 148 -9.05 -7.50 21.44
N ALA A 149 -8.89 -6.34 22.06
CA ALA A 149 -8.07 -5.24 21.56
C ALA A 149 -6.81 -5.12 22.43
N LYS A 150 -5.67 -5.57 21.91
CA LYS A 150 -4.39 -5.53 22.64
C LYS A 150 -3.53 -4.36 22.15
N LEU A 151 -3.15 -3.48 23.08
CA LEU A 151 -2.14 -2.44 22.86
C LEU A 151 -0.94 -2.73 23.74
N SER A 152 0.24 -2.86 23.12
CA SER A 152 1.48 -3.16 23.83
C SER A 152 2.66 -2.45 23.18
N GLY A 153 3.55 -1.93 24.01
CA GLY A 153 4.82 -1.34 23.61
C GLY A 153 5.72 -1.21 24.84
N ALA A 154 6.98 -0.85 24.64
CA ALA A 154 7.87 -0.53 25.77
C ALA A 154 7.29 0.61 26.63
N ASN A 155 6.71 1.61 25.96
CA ASN A 155 5.90 2.66 26.56
C ASN A 155 4.57 2.75 25.81
N THR A 156 3.50 3.18 26.49
CA THR A 156 2.20 3.47 25.88
C THR A 156 1.64 4.72 26.53
N THR A 157 1.33 5.72 25.70
CA THR A 157 0.78 7.01 26.14
C THR A 157 -0.61 7.18 25.54
N VAL A 158 -1.58 7.52 26.37
CA VAL A 158 -2.95 7.83 25.95
C VAL A 158 -3.29 9.22 26.47
N GLU A 159 -3.36 10.18 25.56
CA GLU A 159 -3.66 11.57 25.87
C GLU A 159 -5.06 11.94 25.41
N ALA A 160 -5.83 12.58 26.28
CA ALA A 160 -7.10 13.17 25.95
C ALA A 160 -7.15 14.60 26.50
N THR A 161 -7.37 15.57 25.62
CA THR A 161 -7.37 17.00 25.99
C THR A 161 -8.64 17.43 26.71
N SER A 162 -9.78 16.80 26.40
CA SER A 162 -11.07 17.12 27.03
C SER A 162 -11.55 16.03 27.99
N LYS A 163 -11.56 14.76 27.54
CA LYS A 163 -12.10 13.65 28.33
C LYS A 163 -11.50 12.33 27.90
N LEU A 164 -10.97 11.57 28.86
CA LEU A 164 -10.70 10.15 28.73
C LEU A 164 -11.86 9.37 29.39
N THR A 165 -12.35 8.31 28.74
CA THR A 165 -13.34 7.40 29.32
C THR A 165 -12.92 5.96 29.07
N ALA A 166 -12.68 5.21 30.14
CA ALA A 166 -12.41 3.78 30.10
C ALA A 166 -13.53 3.05 30.85
N LYS A 167 -14.21 2.11 30.18
CA LYS A 167 -15.31 1.34 30.76
C LYS A 167 -15.01 -0.16 30.64
N GLY A 168 -14.96 -0.84 31.78
CA GLY A 168 -14.98 -2.30 31.85
C GLY A 168 -16.41 -2.80 32.00
N GLY A 169 -16.76 -3.92 31.38
CA GLY A 169 -18.06 -4.55 31.54
C GLY A 169 -18.17 -5.36 32.82
N ILE A 170 -17.16 -6.21 33.07
CA ILE A 170 -17.07 -7.07 34.26
C ILE A 170 -15.92 -6.56 35.13
N ASP A 171 -14.71 -6.52 34.55
CA ASP A 171 -13.49 -6.11 35.23
C ASP A 171 -12.78 -4.98 34.48
N ALA A 172 -12.05 -4.17 35.25
CA ALA A 172 -11.03 -3.26 34.75
C ALA A 172 -9.81 -3.37 35.66
N ALA A 173 -8.79 -4.11 35.23
CA ALA A 173 -7.60 -4.37 36.02
C ALA A 173 -6.43 -3.47 35.59
N LEU A 174 -5.74 -2.87 36.57
CA LEU A 174 -4.49 -2.14 36.36
C LEU A 174 -3.39 -2.77 37.22
N SER A 175 -2.42 -3.39 36.55
CA SER A 175 -1.27 -4.03 37.21
C SER A 175 0.00 -3.28 36.85
N ALA A 176 0.51 -2.48 37.77
CA ALA A 176 1.74 -1.70 37.61
C ALA A 176 2.51 -1.64 38.94
N GLY A 177 3.82 -1.43 38.87
CA GLY A 177 4.64 -1.21 40.08
C GLY A 177 4.28 0.10 40.82
N LYS A 178 3.69 1.05 40.10
CA LYS A 178 3.18 2.33 40.62
C LYS A 178 2.05 2.83 39.73
N VAL A 179 1.02 3.41 40.34
CA VAL A 179 -0.03 4.15 39.64
C VAL A 179 -0.05 5.56 40.21
N ASP A 180 0.36 6.54 39.42
CA ASP A 180 0.34 7.95 39.79
C ASP A 180 -0.93 8.61 39.25
N ILE A 181 -1.71 9.23 40.15
CA ILE A 181 -2.88 10.04 39.80
C ILE A 181 -2.61 11.45 40.29
N SER A 182 -2.15 12.31 39.38
CA SER A 182 -1.84 13.71 39.66
C SER A 182 -2.81 14.62 38.90
N GLY A 183 -3.68 15.31 39.64
CA GLY A 183 -4.61 16.29 39.09
C GLY A 183 -5.08 17.24 40.18
N THR A 184 -5.61 18.40 39.81
CA THR A 184 -6.18 19.39 40.74
C THR A 184 -7.60 19.04 41.20
N MET A 185 -8.11 17.88 40.77
CA MET A 185 -9.51 17.45 40.89
C MET A 185 -9.67 16.24 41.83
N THR A 186 -10.93 15.86 42.08
CA THR A 186 -11.33 14.74 42.93
C THR A 186 -11.12 13.38 42.25
N VAL A 187 -10.78 12.36 43.04
CA VAL A 187 -10.89 10.95 42.64
C VAL A 187 -12.12 10.36 43.32
N ASP A 188 -13.17 10.09 42.55
CA ASP A 188 -14.40 9.48 43.05
C ASP A 188 -14.38 7.96 42.82
N VAL A 189 -14.45 7.20 43.92
CA VAL A 189 -14.55 5.73 43.88
C VAL A 189 -15.91 5.33 44.42
N ALA A 190 -16.87 5.10 43.51
CA ALA A 190 -18.24 4.73 43.85
C ALA A 190 -18.45 3.23 43.59
N ALA A 191 -18.20 2.40 44.60
CA ALA A 191 -18.50 0.96 44.58
C ALA A 191 -19.16 0.53 45.90
N PRO A 192 -20.01 -0.53 45.91
CA PRO A 192 -20.61 -1.05 47.14
C PRO A 192 -19.60 -1.46 48.21
N MET A 193 -18.41 -1.85 47.77
CA MET A 193 -17.27 -2.22 48.60
C MET A 193 -15.98 -1.84 47.85
N THR A 194 -14.98 -1.35 48.57
CA THR A 194 -13.65 -1.07 48.02
C THR A 194 -12.60 -1.51 49.02
N THR A 195 -11.52 -2.13 48.52
CA THR A 195 -10.36 -2.51 49.33
C THR A 195 -9.18 -1.65 48.88
N VAL A 196 -8.54 -0.95 49.82
CA VAL A 196 -7.41 -0.05 49.55
C VAL A 196 -6.21 -0.46 50.39
N GLY A 197 -5.13 -0.86 49.71
CA GLY A 197 -3.88 -1.33 50.30
C GLY A 197 -3.90 -2.78 50.78
N LYS A 198 -2.72 -3.30 51.13
CA LYS A 198 -2.51 -4.64 51.71
C LYS A 198 -1.73 -4.57 53.02
N ASP A 199 -0.51 -4.01 52.98
CA ASP A 199 0.38 -3.95 54.15
C ASP A 199 0.35 -2.58 54.85
N LEU A 200 0.48 -1.50 54.08
CA LEU A 200 0.46 -0.12 54.59
C LEU A 200 -0.29 0.79 53.63
N THR A 201 -1.26 1.53 54.16
CA THR A 201 -1.98 2.59 53.45
C THR A 201 -1.73 3.90 54.17
N THR A 202 -1.24 4.92 53.46
CA THR A 202 -1.05 6.27 54.01
C THR A 202 -2.04 7.22 53.36
N VAL A 203 -2.89 7.86 54.17
CA VAL A 203 -3.82 8.90 53.73
C VAL A 203 -3.36 10.24 54.31
N ARG A 204 -3.13 11.24 53.46
CA ARG A 204 -2.69 12.58 53.86
C ARG A 204 -3.64 13.63 53.28
N GLY A 205 -4.05 14.58 54.11
CA GLY A 205 -4.88 15.71 53.72
C GLY A 205 -5.04 16.69 54.89
N GLN A 206 -5.44 17.93 54.61
CA GLN A 206 -5.77 18.91 55.66
C GLN A 206 -7.01 18.50 56.46
N LEU A 207 -7.95 17.78 55.82
CA LEU A 207 -9.13 17.19 56.42
C LEU A 207 -9.32 15.78 55.86
N VAL A 208 -9.40 14.79 56.75
CA VAL A 208 -9.77 13.41 56.40
C VAL A 208 -11.08 13.11 57.12
N LYS A 209 -12.12 12.77 56.35
CA LYS A 209 -13.47 12.51 56.85
C LYS A 209 -13.83 11.05 56.60
N VAL A 210 -14.13 10.30 57.65
CA VAL A 210 -14.53 8.89 57.59
C VAL A 210 -15.89 8.77 58.26
N GLU A 211 -16.91 8.33 57.53
CA GLU A 211 -18.29 8.20 58.02
C GLU A 211 -18.91 6.88 57.57
N GLY A 212 -19.78 6.33 58.42
CA GLY A 212 -20.52 5.10 58.16
C GLY A 212 -21.22 4.62 59.43
N SER A 213 -22.21 3.73 59.27
CA SER A 213 -22.90 3.11 60.42
C SER A 213 -21.98 2.22 61.26
N LEU A 214 -20.86 1.77 60.69
CA LEU A 214 -19.82 1.00 61.36
C LEU A 214 -18.44 1.43 60.86
N VAL A 215 -17.64 2.02 61.75
CA VAL A 215 -16.24 2.37 61.48
C VAL A 215 -15.38 1.63 62.49
N LYS A 216 -14.48 0.76 62.01
CA LYS A 216 -13.51 0.04 62.84
C LYS A 216 -12.11 0.56 62.53
N LEU A 217 -11.49 1.22 63.50
CA LEU A 217 -10.11 1.68 63.46
C LEU A 217 -9.32 0.83 64.47
N GLY A 218 -8.18 0.28 64.04
CA GLY A 218 -7.32 -0.60 64.84
C GLY A 218 -5.92 -0.63 64.26
#